data_AF-A0A9D8WGB6-F1
#
_entry.id   AF-A0A9D8WGB6-F1
#
_cell.length_a   1.000
_cell.length_b   1.000
_cell.length_c   1.000
_cell.angle_alpha   90.00
_cell.angle_beta   90.00
_cell.angle_gamma   90.00
#
_symmetry.space_group_name_H-M   'P 1'
#
loop_
_entity.id
_entity.type
_entity.pdbx_description
1 polymer ?
#
loop_
_entity_poly.entity_id
_entity_poly.type
_entity_poly.pdbx_seq_one_letter_code
_entity_poly.pdbx_strand_id
1 'polypeptide(L)'
;MKQFLLAITTLGMALSAQAVERDRVSAKISYTKQQLQSEDGANQVLTNLQIKILEACRGENDYRTKLKGHVDRECFDPMLANAISKIDAPNLTAVYHQRIEASAQRGSIAF
;
A
#
# COMPACT_ATOMS: atom_id res chain seq x y z
N MET A 1 11.80 29.79 -61.66
CA MET A 1 12.31 30.38 -60.41
C MET A 1 11.95 29.44 -59.26
N LYS A 2 12.97 28.92 -58.57
CA LYS A 2 12.89 28.03 -57.40
C LYS A 2 12.29 28.79 -56.22
N GLN A 3 11.27 28.26 -55.56
CA GLN A 3 10.83 28.74 -54.25
C GLN A 3 10.87 27.61 -53.23
N PHE A 4 11.43 27.95 -52.08
CA PHE A 4 12.02 27.10 -51.06
C PHE A 4 10.97 26.42 -50.18
N LEU A 5 11.30 25.18 -49.79
CA LEU A 5 10.68 24.40 -48.72
C LEU A 5 10.72 25.16 -47.39
N LEU A 6 9.58 25.24 -46.71
CA LEU A 6 9.53 25.47 -45.26
C LEU A 6 8.79 24.29 -44.62
N ALA A 7 9.56 23.27 -44.27
CA ALA A 7 9.13 22.23 -43.35
C ALA A 7 9.18 22.80 -41.94
N ILE A 8 8.02 23.15 -41.38
CA ILE A 8 7.89 23.53 -39.98
C ILE A 8 7.79 22.23 -39.18
N THR A 9 8.92 21.66 -38.79
CA THR A 9 8.97 20.59 -37.79
C THR A 9 8.77 21.22 -36.42
N THR A 10 7.52 21.31 -35.97
CA THR A 10 7.23 21.50 -34.54
C THR A 10 7.64 20.23 -33.80
N LEU A 11 8.87 20.20 -33.28
CA LEU A 11 9.23 19.30 -32.19
C LEU A 11 8.44 19.74 -30.95
N GLY A 12 7.23 19.21 -30.81
CA GLY A 12 6.48 19.27 -29.57
C GLY A 12 7.28 18.51 -28.51
N MET A 13 7.81 19.24 -27.54
CA MET A 13 8.51 18.69 -26.39
C MET A 13 7.57 17.71 -25.68
N ALA A 14 7.78 16.41 -25.89
CA ALA A 14 7.18 15.39 -25.05
C ALA A 14 7.83 15.56 -23.67
N LEU A 15 7.13 16.24 -22.76
CA LEU A 15 7.41 16.20 -21.34
C LEU A 15 7.23 14.74 -20.94
N SER A 16 8.32 13.97 -20.94
CA SER A 16 8.35 12.66 -20.32
C SER A 16 8.19 12.87 -18.83
N ALA A 17 6.94 12.83 -18.36
CA ALA A 17 6.64 12.53 -16.98
C ALA A 17 7.33 11.19 -16.69
N GLN A 18 8.49 11.25 -16.07
CA GLN A 18 9.21 10.09 -15.58
C GLN A 18 8.28 9.49 -14.54
N ALA A 19 7.51 8.48 -14.92
CA ALA A 19 6.76 7.68 -13.99
C ALA A 19 7.80 7.10 -13.03
N VAL A 20 7.87 7.65 -11.83
CA VAL A 20 8.72 7.12 -10.77
C VAL A 20 8.25 5.69 -10.56
N GLU A 21 9.04 4.73 -11.04
CA GLU A 21 8.76 3.31 -10.89
C GLU A 21 8.92 3.02 -9.39
N ARG A 22 7.79 3.06 -8.66
CA ARG A 22 7.78 2.70 -7.24
C ARG A 22 8.17 1.23 -7.15
N ASP A 23 9.25 0.95 -6.44
CA ASP A 23 9.69 -0.42 -6.17
C ASP A 23 8.51 -1.27 -5.71
N ARG A 24 8.28 -2.39 -6.39
CA ARG A 24 7.16 -3.28 -6.07
C ARG A 24 7.48 -4.06 -4.80
N VAL A 25 6.99 -3.56 -3.67
CA VAL A 25 7.06 -4.31 -2.41
C VAL A 25 6.04 -5.45 -2.44
N SER A 26 6.51 -6.70 -2.21
CA SER A 26 5.65 -7.88 -2.16
C SER A 26 5.83 -8.62 -0.84
N ALA A 27 4.72 -8.92 -0.16
CA ALA A 27 4.70 -9.70 1.07
C ALA A 27 3.98 -11.03 0.80
N LYS A 28 4.63 -12.16 1.13
CA LYS A 28 4.00 -13.49 1.11
C LYS A 28 3.35 -13.76 2.45
N ILE A 29 2.07 -14.14 2.44
CA ILE A 29 1.28 -14.36 3.65
C ILE A 29 0.54 -15.68 3.48
N SER A 30 0.67 -16.55 4.47
CA SER A 30 -0.01 -17.84 4.52
C SER A 30 -1.15 -17.77 5.52
N TYR A 31 -2.32 -18.25 5.11
CA TYR A 31 -3.49 -18.43 5.97
C TYR A 31 -4.28 -19.64 5.46
N THR A 32 -5.08 -20.24 6.32
CA THR A 32 -6.00 -21.31 5.94
C THR A 32 -7.40 -20.74 5.69
N LYS A 33 -8.19 -21.43 4.86
CA LYS A 33 -9.61 -21.05 4.65
C LYS A 33 -10.42 -21.14 5.94
N GLN A 34 -10.10 -22.07 6.84
CA GLN A 34 -10.77 -22.22 8.12
C GLN A 34 -10.56 -21.00 9.03
N GLN A 35 -9.37 -20.38 9.00
CA GLN A 35 -9.13 -19.14 9.75
C GLN A 35 -10.05 -18.01 9.30
N LEU A 36 -10.45 -17.97 8.03
CA LEU A 36 -11.36 -16.94 7.52
C LEU A 36 -12.83 -17.20 7.87
N GLN A 37 -13.17 -18.36 8.42
CA GLN A 37 -14.56 -18.73 8.75
C GLN A 37 -15.00 -18.30 10.16
N SER A 38 -14.08 -17.85 11.01
CA SER A 38 -14.40 -17.29 12.33
C SER A 38 -13.84 -15.89 12.50
N GLU A 39 -14.45 -15.11 13.38
CA GLU A 39 -13.97 -13.77 13.75
C GLU A 39 -12.55 -13.84 14.36
N ASP A 40 -12.30 -14.79 15.26
CA ASP A 40 -10.99 -14.97 15.89
C ASP A 40 -9.89 -15.30 14.87
N GLY A 41 -10.18 -16.22 13.94
CA GLY A 41 -9.23 -16.58 12.89
C GLY A 41 -9.00 -15.42 11.92
N ALA A 42 -10.05 -14.67 11.58
CA ALA A 42 -9.95 -13.48 10.75
C ALA A 42 -9.10 -12.39 11.42
N ASN A 43 -9.25 -12.20 12.74
CA ASN A 43 -8.42 -11.30 13.53
C ASN A 43 -6.93 -11.70 13.52
N GLN A 44 -6.63 -12.99 13.60
CA GLN A 44 -5.25 -13.49 13.49
C GLN A 44 -4.67 -13.21 12.09
N VAL A 45 -5.44 -13.46 11.03
CA VAL A 45 -5.03 -13.17 9.65
C VAL A 45 -4.81 -11.67 9.46
N LEU A 46 -5.72 -10.82 9.94
CA LEU A 46 -5.57 -9.36 9.89
C LEU A 46 -4.30 -8.90 10.61
N THR A 47 -4.02 -9.44 11.80
CA THR A 47 -2.81 -9.11 12.56
C THR A 47 -1.54 -9.48 11.80
N ASN A 48 -1.51 -10.68 11.19
CA ASN A 48 -0.37 -11.12 10.40
C ASN A 48 -0.17 -10.27 9.13
N LEU A 49 -1.27 -9.88 8.46
CA LEU A 49 -1.23 -8.93 7.33
C LEU A 49 -0.61 -7.61 7.77
N GLN A 50 -1.05 -7.05 8.89
CA GLN A 50 -0.52 -5.81 9.41
C GLN A 50 0.98 -5.92 9.70
N ILE A 51 1.44 -6.98 10.37
CA ILE A 51 2.88 -7.18 10.66
C ILE A 51 3.70 -7.22 9.37
N LYS A 52 3.26 -8.00 8.38
CA LYS A 52 4.00 -8.17 7.12
C LYS A 52 4.02 -6.89 6.29
N ILE A 53 2.94 -6.14 6.29
CA ILE A 53 2.85 -4.85 5.58
C ILE A 53 3.64 -3.77 6.33
N LEU A 54 3.65 -3.79 7.66
CA LEU A 54 4.53 -2.92 8.47
C LEU A 54 6.01 -3.17 8.14
N GLU A 55 6.42 -4.43 8.05
CA GLU A 55 7.79 -4.80 7.63
C GLU A 55 8.12 -4.28 6.22
N ALA A 56 7.17 -4.41 5.29
CA ALA A 56 7.28 -3.96 3.91
C ALA A 56 7.32 -2.43 3.75
N CYS A 57 6.56 -1.70 4.57
CA CYS A 57 6.40 -0.24 4.51
C CYS A 57 7.31 0.53 5.47
N ARG A 58 8.21 -0.17 6.19
CA ARG A 58 9.33 0.48 6.87
C ARG A 58 10.35 0.86 5.81
N GLY A 59 10.58 2.16 5.64
CA GLY A 59 11.53 2.65 4.63
C GLY A 59 12.95 2.15 4.90
N GLU A 60 13.69 1.81 3.83
CA GLU A 60 15.13 1.46 3.90
C GLU A 60 16.00 2.57 4.51
N ASN A 61 15.52 3.82 4.45
CA ASN A 61 16.24 5.00 4.98
C ASN A 61 16.34 5.05 6.52
N ASP A 62 15.66 4.18 7.25
CA ASP A 62 15.66 4.20 8.71
C ASP A 62 16.80 3.35 9.34
N TYR A 63 17.68 2.73 8.54
CA TYR A 63 18.87 2.06 9.08
C TYR A 63 19.88 3.05 9.69
N ARG A 64 19.87 4.32 9.24
CA ARG A 64 20.84 5.35 9.67
C ARG A 64 20.34 6.29 10.77
N THR A 65 19.06 6.35 11.04
CA THR A 65 18.50 7.17 12.11
C THR A 65 17.84 6.27 13.15
N LYS A 66 18.39 6.26 14.36
CA LYS A 66 17.80 5.64 15.55
C LYS A 66 16.51 6.36 16.03
N LEU A 67 15.71 6.91 15.12
CA LEU A 67 14.48 7.64 15.40
C LEU A 67 13.30 6.73 15.07
N LYS A 68 13.04 5.77 15.97
CA LYS A 68 11.77 5.04 16.13
C LYS A 68 10.93 4.87 14.83
N GLY A 69 11.34 3.93 13.99
CA GLY A 69 10.46 3.11 13.15
C GLY A 69 9.23 3.83 12.60
N HIS A 70 9.44 4.86 11.78
CA HIS A 70 8.33 5.53 11.12
C HIS A 70 7.75 4.61 10.04
N VAL A 71 6.48 4.24 10.19
CA VAL A 71 5.75 3.48 9.17
C VAL A 71 5.24 4.47 8.14
N ASP A 72 5.62 4.28 6.88
CA ASP A 72 5.02 5.05 5.79
C ASP A 72 3.54 4.66 5.68
N ARG A 73 2.66 5.57 6.13
CA ARG A 73 1.20 5.38 6.08
C ARG A 73 0.66 5.37 4.66
N GLU A 74 1.30 6.12 3.75
CA GLU A 74 0.94 6.14 2.33
C GLU A 74 1.33 4.84 1.61
N CYS A 75 2.26 4.07 2.18
CA CYS A 75 2.49 2.67 1.81
C CYS A 75 1.52 1.72 2.54
N PHE A 76 1.40 1.84 3.86
CA PHE A 76 0.74 0.84 4.71
C PHE A 76 -0.77 0.74 4.46
N ASP A 77 -1.48 1.86 4.52
CA ASP A 77 -2.94 1.89 4.46
C ASP A 77 -3.48 1.34 3.12
N PRO A 78 -3.01 1.79 1.94
CA PRO A 78 -3.48 1.23 0.68
C PRO A 78 -3.03 -0.20 0.44
N MET A 79 -1.84 -0.61 0.92
CA MET A 79 -1.37 -1.98 0.79
C MET A 79 -2.22 -2.94 1.63
N LEU A 80 -2.61 -2.54 2.84
CA LEU A 80 -3.51 -3.32 3.69
C LEU A 80 -4.90 -3.40 3.08
N ALA A 81 -5.48 -2.28 2.63
CA ALA A 81 -6.79 -2.28 1.98
C ALA A 81 -6.81 -3.19 0.73
N ASN A 82 -5.76 -3.12 -0.10
CA ASN A 82 -5.59 -3.98 -1.27
C ASN A 82 -5.46 -5.46 -0.90
N ALA A 83 -4.72 -5.79 0.18
CA ALA A 83 -4.60 -7.16 0.65
C ALA A 83 -5.94 -7.72 1.13
N ILE A 84 -6.71 -6.95 1.91
CA ILE A 84 -8.06 -7.33 2.36
C ILE A 84 -8.97 -7.56 1.15
N SER A 85 -8.99 -6.63 0.19
CA SER A 85 -9.80 -6.73 -1.03
C SER A 85 -9.43 -7.94 -1.90
N LYS A 86 -8.16 -8.36 -1.93
CA LYS A 86 -7.72 -9.54 -2.69
C LYS A 86 -8.08 -10.86 -2.03
N ILE A 87 -8.12 -10.90 -0.70
CA ILE A 87 -8.50 -12.11 0.04
C ILE A 87 -10.02 -12.31 0.00
N ASP A 88 -10.78 -11.20 0.00
CA ASP A 88 -12.24 -11.17 -0.19
C ASP A 88 -12.99 -12.20 0.69
N ALA A 89 -12.86 -12.02 2.01
CA ALA A 89 -13.50 -12.91 2.98
C ALA A 89 -14.38 -12.10 3.96
N PRO A 90 -15.67 -12.44 4.13
CA PRO A 90 -16.61 -11.62 4.90
C PRO A 90 -16.14 -11.29 6.32
N ASN A 91 -15.67 -12.30 7.07
CA ASN A 91 -15.19 -12.09 8.43
C ASN A 91 -13.92 -11.23 8.48
N LEU A 92 -13.01 -11.38 7.51
CA LEU A 92 -11.79 -10.57 7.41
C LEU A 92 -12.10 -9.11 7.10
N THR A 93 -13.02 -8.86 6.18
CA THR A 93 -13.52 -7.53 5.85
C THR A 93 -14.22 -6.89 7.05
N ALA A 94 -15.05 -7.65 7.77
CA ALA A 94 -15.74 -7.16 8.96
C ALA A 94 -14.76 -6.72 10.07
N VAL A 95 -13.77 -7.55 10.43
CA VAL A 95 -12.78 -7.19 11.46
C VAL A 95 -11.89 -6.02 11.02
N TYR A 96 -11.61 -5.89 9.72
CA TYR A 96 -10.89 -4.74 9.17
C TYR A 96 -11.67 -3.44 9.37
N HIS A 97 -12.96 -3.41 9.02
CA HIS A 97 -13.80 -2.23 9.21
C HIS A 97 -13.98 -1.86 10.68
N GLN A 98 -14.24 -2.83 11.55
CA GLN A 98 -14.33 -2.61 13.00
C GLN A 98 -13.06 -1.94 13.54
N ARG A 99 -11.87 -2.34 13.05
CA ARG A 99 -10.59 -1.76 13.48
C ARG A 99 -10.40 -0.33 12.97
N ILE A 100 -10.85 0.00 11.75
CA ILE A 100 -10.85 1.37 11.22
C ILE A 100 -11.76 2.26 12.06
N GLU A 101 -13.00 1.81 12.30
CA GLU A 101 -13.99 2.55 13.09
C GLU A 101 -13.51 2.79 14.52
N ALA A 102 -12.94 1.77 15.17
CA ALA A 102 -12.34 1.91 16.50
C ALA A 102 -11.17 2.90 16.52
N SER A 103 -10.38 2.98 15.45
CA SER A 103 -9.28 3.95 15.34
C SER A 103 -9.79 5.37 15.12
N ALA A 104 -10.88 5.54 14.36
CA ALA A 104 -11.53 6.83 14.13
C ALA A 104 -12.19 7.38 15.41
N GLN A 105 -12.84 6.51 16.19
CA GLN A 105 -13.50 6.89 17.45
C GLN A 105 -12.51 7.25 18.57
N ARG A 106 -11.31 6.66 18.56
CA ARG A 106 -10.27 6.94 19.56
C ARG A 106 -9.50 8.23 19.34
N GLY A 107 -9.82 9.01 18.31
CA GLY A 107 -9.20 10.32 18.08
C GLY A 107 -7.67 10.23 18.07
N SER A 108 -7.09 9.59 17.06
CA SER A 108 -5.64 9.66 16.80
C SER A 108 -4.74 9.21 17.97
N ILE A 109 -4.78 7.91 18.28
CA ILE A 109 -3.59 7.24 18.84
C ILE A 109 -3.11 6.26 17.79
N ALA A 110 -2.29 6.79 16.90
CA ALA A 110 -1.50 6.01 15.95
C ALA A 110 -0.50 5.13 16.72
N PHE A 111 -0.28 3.92 16.22
CA PHE A 111 0.84 3.06 16.61
C PHE A 111 2.17 3.68 16.21
#